data_AF-A0A3N5FR72-F1
#
_entry.id   AF-A0A3N5FR72-F1
#
_cell.length_a   1.000
_cell.length_b   1.000
_cell.length_c   1.000
_cell.angle_alpha   90.00
_cell.angle_beta   90.00
_cell.angle_gamma   90.00
#
_symmetry.space_group_name_H-M   'P 1'
#
loop_
_entity.id
_entity.type
_entity.pdbx_description
1 polymer ?
#
loop_
_entity_poly.entity_id
_entity_poly.type
_entity_poly.pdbx_seq_one_letter_code
_entity_poly.pdbx_strand_id
1 'polypeptide(L)' 'DRERGVLIGATLVTPRAGEIVGELVLAIKLRTSLKALADVIHPFPAFNRVLGATIEELAAKTAMQHVA' A
#
# COMPACT_ATOMS: atom_id res chain seq x y z
N ASP A 1 -8.27 -1.89 -6.72
CA ASP A 1 -9.04 -2.67 -7.71
C ASP A 1 -8.99 -4.12 -7.27
N ARG A 2 -10.15 -4.70 -6.96
CA ARG A 2 -10.22 -6.05 -6.37
C ARG A 2 -9.94 -7.15 -7.39
N GLU A 3 -10.28 -6.92 -8.65
CA GLU A 3 -10.01 -7.87 -9.73
C GLU A 3 -8.53 -7.83 -10.11
N ARG A 4 -7.97 -6.62 -10.23
CA ARG A 4 -6.57 -6.44 -10.65
C ARG A 4 -5.55 -6.53 -9.51
N GLY A 5 -5.98 -6.43 -8.26
CA GLY A 5 -5.10 -6.47 -7.09
C GLY A 5 -4.12 -5.30 -7.02
N VAL A 6 -4.53 -4.10 -7.47
CA VAL A 6 -3.68 -2.89 -7.50
C VAL A 6 -4.28 -1.74 -6.68
N LEU A 7 -3.42 -0.85 -6.18
CA LEU A 7 -3.81 0.38 -5.50
C LEU A 7 -4.46 1.36 -6.48
N ILE A 8 -5.61 1.92 -6.12
CA ILE A 8 -6.37 2.89 -6.96
C ILE A 8 -6.42 4.30 -6.37
N GLY A 9 -6.01 4.44 -5.11
CA GLY A 9 -6.05 5.69 -4.37
C GLY A 9 -5.62 5.46 -2.92
N ALA A 10 -5.21 6.54 -2.27
CA ALA A 10 -4.85 6.53 -0.85
C ALA A 10 -5.10 7.90 -0.22
N THR A 11 -5.27 7.93 1.09
CA THR A 11 -5.34 9.16 1.89
C THR A 11 -4.51 8.95 3.14
N LEU A 12 -3.69 9.94 3.47
CA LEU A 12 -2.74 9.87 4.58
C LEU A 12 -2.89 11.12 5.46
N VAL A 13 -2.94 10.90 6.77
CA VAL A 13 -2.91 11.96 7.79
C VAL A 13 -1.87 11.56 8.83
N THR A 14 -0.62 11.96 8.58
CA THR A 14 0.55 11.59 9.41
C THR A 14 1.61 12.69 9.32
N PRO A 15 2.59 12.73 10.25
CA PRO A 15 3.81 13.50 10.02
C PRO A 15 4.47 13.06 8.72
N ARG A 16 5.01 14.02 7.97
CA ARG A 16 5.69 13.80 6.68
C ARG A 16 4.80 13.15 5.60
N ALA A 17 3.47 13.36 5.67
CA ALA A 17 2.53 12.80 4.69
C ALA A 17 2.87 13.20 3.24
N GLY A 18 3.37 14.42 3.01
CA GLY A 18 3.79 14.89 1.68
C GLY A 18 4.95 14.09 1.09
N GLU A 19 5.85 13.57 1.93
CA GLU A 19 6.95 12.71 1.49
C GLU A 19 6.48 11.27 1.30
N ILE A 20 5.68 10.74 2.23
CA ILE A 20 5.19 9.35 2.21
C ILE A 20 4.25 9.13 1.02
N VAL A 21 3.38 10.09 0.71
CA VAL A 21 2.40 9.96 -0.38
C VAL A 21 3.06 9.79 -1.75
N GLY A 22 4.30 10.25 -1.93
CA GLY A 22 5.06 10.06 -3.16
C GLY A 22 5.25 8.58 -3.52
N GLU A 23 5.47 7.72 -2.52
CA GLU A 23 5.57 6.27 -2.68
C GLU A 23 4.27 5.68 -3.25
N LEU A 24 3.12 6.09 -2.70
CA LEU A 24 1.80 5.63 -3.11
C LEU A 24 1.41 6.15 -4.49
N VAL A 25 1.78 7.39 -4.82
CA VAL A 25 1.59 7.95 -6.17
C VAL A 25 2.36 7.14 -7.20
N LEU A 26 3.62 6.78 -6.91
CA LEU A 26 4.43 5.93 -7.79
C LEU A 26 3.80 4.54 -7.96
N ALA A 27 3.36 3.92 -6.86
CA ALA A 27 2.70 2.62 -6.88
C ALA A 27 1.43 2.62 -7.75
N ILE A 28 0.61 3.66 -7.65
CA ILE A 28 -0.60 3.83 -8.49
C ILE A 28 -0.20 4.02 -9.96
N LYS A 29 0.77 4.90 -10.24
CA LYS A 29 1.24 5.19 -11.60
C LYS A 29 1.73 3.92 -12.31
N LEU A 30 2.46 3.07 -11.59
CA LEU A 30 3.02 1.83 -12.10
C LEU A 30 2.07 0.63 -12.01
N ARG A 31 0.92 0.79 -11.33
CA ARG A 31 -0.02 -0.30 -11.03
C ARG A 31 0.69 -1.47 -10.32
N THR A 32 1.56 -1.15 -9.37
CA THR A 32 2.25 -2.16 -8.55
C THR A 32 1.22 -3.01 -7.82
N SER A 33 1.42 -4.33 -7.82
CA SER A 33 0.49 -5.25 -7.16
C SER A 33 0.51 -5.05 -5.64
N LEU A 34 -0.66 -5.18 -4.99
CA LEU A 34 -0.79 -5.10 -3.53
C LEU A 34 0.08 -6.13 -2.81
N LYS A 35 0.27 -7.31 -3.43
CA LYS A 35 1.18 -8.34 -2.91
C LYS A 35 2.63 -7.85 -2.88
N ALA A 36 3.10 -7.22 -3.96
CA ALA A 36 4.47 -6.70 -4.02
C ALA A 36 4.66 -5.52 -3.06
N LEU A 37 3.65 -4.65 -2.92
CA LEU A 37 3.70 -3.55 -1.95
C LEU A 37 3.70 -4.03 -0.49
N ALA A 38 2.96 -5.10 -0.18
CA ALA A 38 2.93 -5.71 1.15
C ALA A 38 4.28 -6.34 1.53
N ASP A 39 5.07 -6.78 0.55
CA ASP A 39 6.39 -7.38 0.76
C ASP A 39 7.51 -6.34 0.93
N VAL A 40 7.19 -5.03 0.85
CA VAL A 40 8.18 -3.95 1.01
C VAL A 40 8.63 -3.86 2.47
N ILE A 41 9.92 -4.09 2.69
CA ILE A 41 10.56 -3.85 3.99
C ILE A 41 10.70 -2.34 4.21
N HIS A 42 9.93 -1.82 5.17
CA HIS A 42 10.03 -0.43 5.57
C HIS A 42 11.13 -0.24 6.63
N PRO A 43 12.03 0.75 6.48
CA PRO A 43 13.11 0.99 7.44
C PRO A 43 12.62 1.29 8.86
N PHE A 44 13.47 1.01 9.86
CA PHE A 44 13.23 1.38 11.25
C PHE A 44 14.42 2.18 11.84
N PRO A 45 14.17 3.34 12.48
CA PRO A 45 12.90 4.06 12.61
C PRO A 45 12.60 4.96 11.39
N ALA A 46 11.40 4.88 10.80
CA ALA A 46 10.95 5.76 9.72
C ALA A 46 9.43 6.03 9.78
N PHE A 47 8.96 7.15 9.22
CA PHE A 47 7.53 7.50 9.20
C PHE A 47 6.71 6.65 8.22
N ASN A 48 7.28 6.28 7.07
CA ASN A 48 6.58 5.46 6.07
C ASN A 48 6.32 4.02 6.54
N ARG A 49 6.89 3.57 7.68
CA ARG A 49 6.60 2.25 8.26
C ARG A 49 5.11 1.99 8.52
N VAL A 50 4.31 3.05 8.65
CA VAL A 50 2.85 2.95 8.78
C VAL A 50 2.22 2.22 7.60
N LEU A 51 2.82 2.32 6.41
CA LEU A 51 2.32 1.70 5.19
C LEU A 51 2.40 0.18 5.23
N GLY A 52 3.42 -0.41 5.87
CA GLY A 52 3.60 -1.86 5.91
C GLY A 52 2.36 -2.62 6.40
N ALA A 53 1.96 -2.39 7.66
CA ALA A 53 0.79 -3.05 8.24
C ALA A 53 -0.51 -2.71 7.49
N THR A 54 -0.68 -1.45 7.03
CA THR A 54 -1.88 -1.04 6.30
C THR A 54 -2.00 -1.71 4.93
N ILE A 55 -0.90 -1.89 4.21
CA ILE A 55 -0.88 -2.54 2.89
C ILE A 55 -1.04 -4.06 3.03
N GLU A 56 -0.41 -4.68 4.03
CA GLU A 56 -0.61 -6.10 4.36
C GLU A 56 -2.10 -6.40 4.60
N GLU A 57 -2.77 -5.59 5.43
CA GLU A 57 -4.20 -5.73 5.72
C GLU A 57 -5.05 -5.58 4.44
N LEU A 58 -4.74 -4.60 3.60
CA LEU A 58 -5.44 -4.36 2.34
C LEU A 58 -5.26 -5.52 1.35
N ALA A 59 -4.04 -6.08 1.27
CA ALA A 59 -3.74 -7.24 0.43
C ALA A 59 -4.54 -8.46 0.89
N ALA A 60 -4.61 -8.72 2.21
CA ALA A 60 -5.39 -9.80 2.78
C ALA A 60 -6.89 -9.67 2.48
N LYS A 61 -7.45 -8.46 2.68
CA LYS A 61 -8.86 -8.15 2.35
C LYS A 61 -9.20 -8.40 0.87
N THR A 62 -8.27 -8.07 -0.02
CA THR A 62 -8.47 -8.27 -1.46
C THR A 62 -8.38 -9.75 -1.83
N ALA A 63 -7.47 -10.51 -1.22
CA ALA A 63 -7.33 -11.95 -1.46
C ALA A 63 -8.57 -12.75 -1.01
N MET A 64 -9.14 -12.42 0.14
CA MET A 64 -10.34 -13.10 0.65
C MET A 64 -11.56 -12.94 -0.28
N GLN A 65 -11.67 -11.82 -0.99
CA GLN A 65 -12.77 -11.56 -1.92
C GLN A 65 -12.63 -12.24 -3.28
N HIS A 66 -11.46 -12.80 -3.60
CA HIS A 66 -11.25 -13.56 -4.83
C HIS A 66 -11.57 -15.06 -4.67
N VAL A 67 -11.71 -15.52 -3.42
CA VAL A 67 -11.99 -16.92 -3.06
C VAL A 67 -13.49 -17.15 -2.79
N ALA A 68 -14.26 -16.08 -2.60
CA ALA A 68 -15.72 -16.08 -2.43
C ALA A 68 -16.41 -15.70 -3.75
#